data_AF-C0ZKE7-F1
#
_entry.id   AF-C0ZKE7-F1
#
_cell.length_a   1.000
_cell.length_b   1.000
_cell.length_c   1.000
_cell.angle_alpha   90.00
_cell.angle_beta   90.00
_cell.angle_gamma   90.00
#
_symmetry.space_group_name_H-M   'P 1'
#
loop_
_entity.id
_entity.type
_entity.pdbx_description
1 polymer ?
#
loop_
_entity_poly.entity_id
_entity_poly.type
_entity_poly.pdbx_seq_one_letter_code
_entity_poly.pdbx_strand_id
1 'polypeptide(L)'
;MTEVKKIAYKKLIHQAFLDLKNSGTFDEATFYRNFRIVHAFHTLTEFIVIDFVGFNEDEFWARVDALASQFDLHHYRKIFDEAVMER
;
A
#
# COMPACT_ATOMS: atom_id res chain seq x y z
N MET A 1 -8.56 14.15 -4.75
CA MET A 1 -8.74 12.99 -3.85
C MET A 1 -9.87 13.29 -2.86
N THR A 2 -10.82 12.38 -2.63
CA THR A 2 -11.87 12.57 -1.60
C THR A 2 -11.34 12.23 -0.21
N GLU A 3 -11.91 12.80 0.86
CA GLU A 3 -11.49 12.49 2.24
C GLU A 3 -11.63 10.99 2.58
N VAL A 4 -12.67 10.34 2.08
CA VAL A 4 -12.86 8.89 2.24
C VAL A 4 -11.69 8.11 1.64
N LYS A 5 -11.27 8.43 0.40
CA LYS A 5 -10.10 7.79 -0.22
C LYS A 5 -8.80 8.12 0.53
N LYS A 6 -8.61 9.37 0.99
CA LYS A 6 -7.43 9.74 1.80
C LYS A 6 -7.34 8.90 3.07
N ILE A 7 -8.46 8.63 3.74
CA ILE A 7 -8.52 7.75 4.91
C ILE A 7 -8.17 6.30 4.51
N ALA A 8 -8.72 5.80 3.41
CA ALA A 8 -8.42 4.46 2.91
C ALA A 8 -6.91 4.28 2.60
N TYR A 9 -6.26 5.26 1.98
CA TYR A 9 -4.81 5.25 1.76
C TYR A 9 -3.99 5.27 3.05
N LYS A 10 -4.42 6.02 4.07
CA LYS A 10 -3.78 5.98 5.40
C LYS A 10 -3.90 4.59 6.03
N LYS A 11 -5.06 3.94 5.92
CA LYS A 11 -5.25 2.55 6.36
C LYS A 11 -4.31 1.59 5.62
N LEU A 12 -4.11 1.78 4.31
CA LEU A 12 -3.20 0.94 3.53
C LEU A 12 -1.74 1.04 3.99
N ILE A 13 -1.23 2.23 4.29
CA ILE A 13 0.13 2.37 4.83
C ILE A 13 0.26 1.63 6.15
N HIS A 14 -0.74 1.76 7.02
CA HIS A 14 -0.75 1.03 8.28
C HIS A 14 -0.67 -0.48 8.05
N GLN A 15 -1.46 -1.01 7.11
CA GLN A 15 -1.40 -2.42 6.75
C GLN A 15 -0.02 -2.82 6.19
N ALA A 16 0.56 -2.02 5.28
CA ALA A 16 1.86 -2.31 4.71
C ALA A 16 2.93 -2.42 5.82
N PHE A 17 2.89 -1.53 6.82
CA PHE A 17 3.80 -1.61 7.98
C PHE A 17 3.56 -2.85 8.84
N LEU A 18 2.30 -3.27 9.02
CA LEU A 18 2.00 -4.53 9.71
C LEU A 18 2.56 -5.73 8.95
N ASP A 19 2.42 -5.78 7.63
CA ASP A 19 2.93 -6.88 6.81
C ASP A 19 4.46 -6.96 6.82
N LEU A 20 5.13 -5.80 6.87
CA LEU A 20 6.59 -5.71 7.03
C LEU A 20 7.02 -6.19 8.41
N LYS A 21 6.35 -5.71 9.46
CA LYS A 21 6.62 -6.11 10.86
C LYS A 21 6.41 -7.60 11.08
N ASN A 22 5.40 -8.19 10.45
CA ASN A 22 5.00 -9.59 10.60
C ASN A 22 5.54 -10.49 9.47
N SER A 23 6.57 -10.05 8.75
CA SER A 23 7.11 -10.76 7.58
C SER A 23 7.86 -12.07 7.91
N GLY A 24 8.09 -12.36 9.19
CA GLY A 24 8.67 -13.62 9.64
C GLY A 24 10.19 -13.58 9.69
N THR A 25 10.85 -14.62 9.17
CA THR A 25 12.30 -14.78 9.23
C THR A 25 13.00 -13.87 8.22
N PHE A 26 14.19 -13.38 8.59
CA PHE A 26 15.03 -12.65 7.66
C PHE A 26 15.76 -13.63 6.72
N ASP A 27 15.26 -13.71 5.49
CA ASP A 27 15.89 -14.37 4.35
C ASP A 27 15.82 -13.48 3.10
N GLU A 28 16.51 -13.89 2.02
CA GLU A 28 16.60 -13.10 0.79
C GLU A 28 15.23 -12.86 0.13
N ALA A 29 14.37 -13.87 0.12
CA ALA A 29 13.03 -13.78 -0.48
C ALA A 29 12.15 -12.78 0.28
N THR A 30 12.17 -12.86 1.61
CA THR A 30 11.43 -11.98 2.52
C THR A 30 11.99 -10.56 2.47
N PHE A 31 13.31 -10.41 2.44
CA PHE A 31 13.95 -9.11 2.25
C PHE A 31 13.51 -8.45 0.94
N TYR A 32 13.57 -9.20 -0.17
CA TYR A 32 13.19 -8.69 -1.49
C TYR A 32 11.71 -8.30 -1.54
N ARG A 33 10.80 -9.15 -1.03
CA ARG A 33 9.37 -8.83 -0.89
C ARG A 33 9.18 -7.54 -0.10
N ASN A 34 9.80 -7.44 1.07
CA ASN A 34 9.65 -6.30 1.97
C ASN A 34 10.18 -5.01 1.33
N PHE A 35 11.33 -5.06 0.66
CA PHE A 35 11.86 -3.92 -0.09
C PHE A 35 10.88 -3.41 -1.14
N ARG A 36 10.24 -4.32 -1.89
CA ARG A 36 9.27 -3.98 -2.93
C ARG A 36 7.98 -3.37 -2.35
N ILE A 37 7.51 -3.86 -1.21
CA ILE A 37 6.39 -3.26 -0.46
C ILE A 37 6.78 -1.85 0.00
N VAL A 38 7.90 -1.70 0.71
CA VAL A 38 8.38 -0.39 1.20
C VAL A 38 8.48 0.61 0.06
N HIS A 39 9.04 0.21 -1.08
CA HIS A 39 9.18 1.11 -2.23
C HIS A 39 7.82 1.65 -2.73
N ALA A 40 6.81 0.79 -2.87
CA ALA A 40 5.48 1.23 -3.32
C ALA A 40 4.78 2.14 -2.30
N PHE A 41 4.86 1.79 -1.01
CA PHE A 41 4.15 2.51 0.05
C PHE A 41 4.90 3.74 0.57
N HIS A 42 6.22 3.85 0.37
CA HIS A 42 6.98 5.07 0.64
C HIS A 42 6.48 6.22 -0.21
N THR A 43 6.30 6.00 -1.52
CA THR A 43 5.71 7.00 -2.42
C THR A 43 4.32 7.43 -1.95
N LEU A 44 3.47 6.50 -1.51
CA LEU A 44 2.16 6.86 -0.95
C LEU A 44 2.29 7.74 0.31
N THR A 45 3.29 7.46 1.14
CA THR A 45 3.56 8.24 2.36
C THR A 45 3.98 9.67 2.03
N GLU A 46 4.82 9.87 1.01
CA GLU A 46 5.21 11.20 0.52
C GLU A 46 3.97 12.01 0.10
N PHE A 47 3.07 11.39 -0.67
CA PHE A 47 1.86 12.06 -1.14
C PHE A 47 0.90 12.42 0.01
N ILE A 48 0.87 11.67 1.12
CA ILE A 48 0.07 12.07 2.30
C ILE A 48 0.55 13.40 2.89
N VAL A 49 1.87 13.61 2.98
CA VAL A 49 2.44 14.83 3.56
C VAL A 49 2.03 16.07 2.77
N ILE A 50 1.85 15.94 1.46
CA ILE A 50 1.43 17.01 0.55
C ILE A 50 -0.07 16.95 0.19
N ASP A 51 -0.89 16.31 1.02
CA ASP A 51 -2.34 16.17 0.86
C ASP A 51 -2.79 15.60 -0.52
N PHE A 52 -2.03 14.64 -1.03
CA PHE A 52 -2.24 13.95 -2.31
C PHE A 52 -2.24 14.88 -3.54
N VAL A 53 -1.65 16.07 -3.44
CA VAL A 53 -1.49 16.96 -4.59
C VAL A 53 -0.61 16.26 -5.64
N GLY A 54 -1.15 16.10 -6.85
CA GLY A 54 -0.46 15.43 -7.95
C GLY A 54 -0.34 13.90 -7.82
N PHE A 55 -1.00 13.28 -6.84
CA PHE A 55 -0.96 11.83 -6.69
C PHE A 55 -1.64 11.12 -7.87
N ASN A 56 -0.86 10.29 -8.57
CA ASN A 56 -1.34 9.45 -9.65
C ASN A 56 -1.86 8.12 -9.10
N GLU A 57 -3.17 8.05 -8.88
CA GLU A 57 -3.85 6.89 -8.32
C GLU A 57 -3.71 5.63 -9.21
N ASP A 58 -3.80 5.79 -10.53
CA ASP A 58 -3.70 4.67 -11.47
C ASP A 58 -2.29 4.05 -11.47
N GLU A 59 -1.25 4.89 -11.44
CA GLU A 59 0.13 4.42 -11.36
C GLU A 59 0.42 3.72 -10.03
N PHE A 60 -0.09 4.26 -8.92
CA PHE A 60 0.03 3.60 -7.63
C PHE A 60 -0.61 2.20 -7.66
N TRP A 61 -1.83 2.09 -8.17
CA TRP A 61 -2.53 0.81 -8.21
C TRP A 61 -1.88 -0.18 -9.18
N ALA A 62 -1.36 0.27 -10.32
CA ALA A 62 -0.58 -0.60 -11.21
C ALA A 62 0.65 -1.20 -10.50
N ARG A 63 1.33 -0.43 -9.64
CA ARG A 63 2.43 -0.95 -8.80
C ARG A 63 1.92 -1.96 -7.77
N VAL A 64 0.80 -1.68 -7.10
CA VAL A 64 0.20 -2.61 -6.11
C VAL A 64 -0.26 -3.90 -6.77
N ASP A 65 -0.86 -3.86 -7.96
CA ASP A 65 -1.32 -5.05 -8.69
C ASP A 65 -0.14 -5.94 -9.12
N ALA A 66 0.99 -5.32 -9.50
CA ALA A 66 2.23 -6.04 -9.76
C ALA A 66 2.76 -6.74 -8.50
N LEU A 67 2.72 -6.07 -7.34
CA LEU A 67 3.08 -6.68 -6.06
C LEU A 67 2.14 -7.82 -5.68
N ALA A 68 0.83 -7.63 -5.88
CA ALA A 68 -0.18 -8.61 -5.56
C ALA A 68 0.03 -9.91 -6.37
N SER A 69 0.27 -9.76 -7.67
CA SER A 69 0.58 -10.88 -8.56
C SER A 69 1.89 -11.59 -8.20
N GLN A 70 2.88 -10.85 -7.70
CA GLN A 70 4.21 -11.40 -7.39
C GLN A 70 4.30 -12.05 -6.00
N PHE A 71 3.57 -11.55 -5.01
CA PHE A 71 3.76 -11.87 -3.59
C PHE A 71 2.47 -12.25 -2.85
N ASP A 72 1.36 -12.47 -3.59
CA ASP A 72 0.04 -12.78 -3.02
C ASP A 72 -0.44 -11.70 -2.03
N LEU A 73 -0.39 -10.43 -2.45
CA LEU A 73 -0.75 -9.26 -1.63
C LEU A 73 -2.08 -8.62 -2.07
N HIS A 74 -3.03 -9.44 -2.52
CA HIS A 74 -4.33 -8.98 -3.00
C HIS A 74 -5.18 -8.28 -1.92
N HIS A 75 -4.85 -8.50 -0.63
CA HIS A 75 -5.55 -7.88 0.49
C HIS A 75 -5.47 -6.36 0.51
N TYR A 76 -4.43 -5.73 -0.09
CA TYR A 76 -4.36 -4.27 -0.14
C TYR A 76 -5.55 -3.67 -0.90
N ARG A 77 -5.92 -4.22 -2.06
CA ARG A 77 -7.08 -3.72 -2.80
C ARG A 77 -8.36 -3.89 -1.99
N LYS A 78 -8.55 -5.06 -1.39
CA LYS A 78 -9.70 -5.36 -0.52
C LYS A 78 -9.83 -4.38 0.64
N ILE A 79 -8.75 -4.11 1.37
CA ILE A 79 -8.75 -3.19 2.52
C ILE A 79 -9.11 -1.76 2.09
N PHE A 80 -8.63 -1.35 0.92
CA PHE A 80 -8.99 -0.04 0.38
C PHE A 80 -10.48 0.04 0.02
N ASP A 81 -10.99 -0.95 -0.72
CA ASP A 81 -12.38 -0.97 -1.16
C ASP A 81 -13.34 -1.03 0.04
N GLU A 82 -13.03 -1.84 1.06
CA GLU A 82 -13.77 -1.89 2.33
C GLU A 82 -13.76 -0.52 3.03
N ALA A 83 -12.60 0.12 3.13
CA ALA A 83 -12.48 1.44 3.75
C ALA A 83 -13.23 2.55 2.99
N VAL A 84 -13.41 2.40 1.68
CA VAL A 84 -14.20 3.33 0.86
C VAL A 84 -15.70 3.07 1.02
N MET A 85 -16.13 1.82 1.19
CA MET A 85 -17.55 1.43 1.34
C MET A 85 -18.10 1.57 2.76
N GLU A 86 -17.25 1.62 3.80
CA GLU A 86 -17.65 1.83 5.20
C GLU A 86 -18.26 3.22 5.49
N ARG A 87 -18.33 4.13 4.51
CA ARG A 87 -18.82 5.51 4.67
C ARG A 87 -19.70 5.97 3.51
#